data_AF-A0AAU2JVC3-F1
#
_entry.id   AF-A0AAU2JVC3-F1
#
_cell.length_a   1.000
_cell.length_b   1.000
_cell.length_c   1.000
_cell.angle_alpha   90.00
_cell.angle_beta   90.00
_cell.angle_gamma   90.00
#
_symmetry.space_group_name_H-M   'P 1'
#
loop_
_entity.id
_entity.type
_entity.pdbx_description
1 polymer ?
#
loop_
_entity_poly.entity_id
_entity_poly.type
_entity_poly.pdbx_seq_one_letter_code
_entity_poly.pdbx_strand_id
1 'polypeptide(L)'
;MKARATMVALVPALLVAAVGCSSAGAPATGKDPDPKGSAGRASGAPGAPAASGAPTGSATPKTGGSRPERSALEQGDLAGYQISAQGKNPNAPDGQPQADKKVCQPLADIMGDKPDPAARETVNRGIGSQKQVGLAVSASVSSYAESDAKALIARLKAAVAACGAGFSATVEKQTGSYRDVKAAEFRTTGDESVSWTTTAAGQGVSAQVHLVVVREGDTVVRLMALNMAATQQKALVPQEVADKQLEKVQKTAG
;
A
#
# COMPACT_ATOMS: atom_id res chain seq x y z
N MET A 1 -54.29 13.07 27.58
CA MET A 1 -54.47 11.66 27.99
C MET A 1 -53.10 11.03 28.20
N LYS A 2 -52.96 9.92 28.96
CA LYS A 2 -51.68 9.24 29.23
C LYS A 2 -51.70 7.78 28.77
N ALA A 3 -50.72 7.37 27.97
CA ALA A 3 -50.27 5.98 27.82
C ALA A 3 -48.74 6.06 27.64
N ARG A 4 -47.94 5.73 28.66
CA ARG A 4 -47.53 4.37 29.11
C ARG A 4 -46.63 3.67 28.10
N ALA A 5 -45.35 3.56 28.45
CA ALA A 5 -44.33 2.82 27.72
C ALA A 5 -44.29 1.35 28.16
N THR A 6 -43.58 0.50 27.41
CA THR A 6 -43.14 -0.82 27.89
C THR A 6 -41.82 -1.17 27.19
N MET A 7 -40.76 -1.40 27.97
CA MET A 7 -39.53 -2.04 27.50
C MET A 7 -39.68 -3.56 27.59
N VAL A 8 -39.06 -4.30 26.68
CA VAL A 8 -38.73 -5.72 26.84
C VAL A 8 -37.26 -5.89 26.43
N ALA A 9 -36.51 -6.73 27.15
CA ALA A 9 -35.05 -6.80 27.10
C ALA A 9 -34.50 -7.97 26.26
N LEU A 10 -33.18 -7.99 26.07
CA LEU A 10 -32.44 -8.97 25.27
C LEU A 10 -32.38 -10.35 25.93
N VAL A 11 -32.45 -11.42 25.12
CA VAL A 11 -31.60 -12.63 25.26
C VAL A 11 -31.33 -13.24 23.87
N PRO A 12 -30.08 -13.31 23.39
CA PRO A 12 -29.64 -14.29 22.40
C PRO A 12 -29.07 -15.52 23.13
N ALA A 13 -29.65 -16.71 22.91
CA ALA A 13 -29.19 -17.93 23.56
C ALA A 13 -27.90 -18.48 22.93
N LEU A 14 -26.92 -18.87 23.75
CA LEU A 14 -25.79 -19.68 23.29
C LEU A 14 -26.25 -21.14 23.13
N LEU A 15 -25.85 -21.76 22.01
CA LEU A 15 -25.86 -23.21 21.84
C LEU A 15 -24.44 -23.69 21.57
N VAL A 16 -23.82 -24.28 22.60
CA VAL A 16 -22.58 -25.04 22.48
C VAL A 16 -22.94 -26.52 22.44
N ALA A 17 -22.58 -27.19 21.35
CA ALA A 17 -22.76 -28.64 21.21
C ALA A 17 -21.40 -29.27 20.87
N ALA A 18 -20.83 -30.02 21.82
CA ALA A 18 -19.57 -30.74 21.67
C ALA A 18 -19.84 -32.25 21.63
N VAL A 19 -19.70 -32.84 20.43
CA VAL A 19 -19.73 -34.28 20.15
C VAL A 19 -18.78 -34.50 18.97
N GLY A 20 -17.94 -35.52 18.89
CA GLY A 20 -17.66 -36.62 19.82
C GLY A 20 -17.09 -37.79 19.02
N CYS A 21 -15.95 -38.36 19.42
CA CYS A 21 -15.27 -39.39 18.63
C CYS A 21 -16.06 -40.71 18.58
N SER A 22 -16.15 -41.32 17.40
CA SER A 22 -16.56 -42.73 17.19
C SER A 22 -16.06 -43.21 15.82
N SER A 23 -15.57 -44.46 15.74
CA SER A 23 -14.86 -44.98 14.57
C SER A 23 -15.14 -46.46 14.28
N ALA A 24 -15.83 -46.75 13.17
CA ALA A 24 -15.96 -48.06 12.53
C ALA A 24 -16.55 -47.88 11.11
N GLY A 25 -16.26 -48.71 10.09
CA GLY A 25 -15.21 -49.74 10.03
C GLY A 25 -15.40 -50.78 8.89
N ALA A 26 -14.67 -50.60 7.78
CA ALA A 26 -14.32 -51.64 6.77
C ALA A 26 -15.51 -52.29 5.99
N PRO A 27 -15.28 -53.20 5.01
CA PRO A 27 -14.03 -53.61 4.33
C PRO A 27 -14.09 -53.30 2.80
N ALA A 28 -13.22 -53.71 1.86
CA ALA A 28 -12.02 -54.57 1.77
C ALA A 28 -11.20 -54.09 0.52
N THR A 29 -9.99 -54.51 0.13
CA THR A 29 -8.90 -55.45 0.53
C THR A 29 -7.55 -54.77 0.16
N GLY A 30 -6.34 -55.28 0.45
CA GLY A 30 -5.87 -56.40 1.29
C GLY A 30 -4.42 -56.81 0.94
N LYS A 31 -3.85 -57.75 1.71
CA LYS A 31 -2.48 -58.35 1.62
C LYS A 31 -1.30 -57.56 2.22
N ASP A 32 -1.12 -57.78 3.51
CA ASP A 32 0.14 -57.88 4.29
C ASP A 32 1.12 -58.95 3.72
N PRO A 33 2.38 -59.17 4.23
CA PRO A 33 2.93 -58.75 5.54
C PRO A 33 4.39 -58.24 5.63
N ASP A 34 4.67 -57.37 6.63
CA ASP A 34 5.43 -57.60 7.90
C ASP A 34 6.70 -58.52 7.92
N PRO A 35 7.58 -58.56 8.98
CA PRO A 35 7.63 -57.75 10.22
C PRO A 35 9.05 -57.32 10.73
N LYS A 36 9.05 -56.69 11.93
CA LYS A 36 10.14 -56.46 12.93
C LYS A 36 10.92 -55.12 12.86
N GLY A 37 11.26 -54.48 13.99
CA GLY A 37 10.83 -54.77 15.37
C GLY A 37 11.77 -54.29 16.49
N SER A 38 11.22 -54.22 17.72
CA SER A 38 11.89 -54.03 19.02
C SER A 38 12.46 -52.65 19.38
N ALA A 39 12.41 -52.34 20.67
CA ALA A 39 12.87 -51.08 21.28
C ALA A 39 14.10 -51.32 22.19
N GLY A 40 14.79 -50.24 22.58
CA GLY A 40 15.90 -50.29 23.54
C GLY A 40 16.14 -48.96 24.25
N ARG A 41 16.33 -49.01 25.59
CA ARG A 41 16.83 -47.92 26.44
C ARG A 41 18.24 -48.28 26.92
N ALA A 42 19.19 -47.35 26.90
CA ALA A 42 20.32 -47.32 27.84
C ALA A 42 20.95 -45.91 27.91
N SER A 43 21.56 -45.58 29.05
CA SER A 43 22.06 -44.25 29.43
C SER A 43 23.51 -43.97 28.98
N GLY A 44 23.88 -42.69 28.88
CA GLY A 44 25.27 -42.22 28.78
C GLY A 44 25.39 -40.68 28.87
N ALA A 45 26.37 -40.18 29.62
CA ALA A 45 26.65 -38.76 29.87
C ALA A 45 28.14 -38.61 30.30
N PRO A 46 28.73 -37.40 30.52
CA PRO A 46 28.21 -36.03 30.32
C PRO A 46 29.13 -35.12 29.44
N GLY A 47 28.73 -33.87 29.20
CA GLY A 47 29.60 -32.84 28.59
C GLY A 47 28.92 -31.46 28.43
N ALA A 48 29.66 -30.38 28.68
CA ALA A 48 29.24 -28.97 28.61
C ALA A 48 30.40 -28.13 27.99
N PRO A 49 30.25 -26.84 27.61
CA PRO A 49 29.12 -25.92 27.85
C PRO A 49 28.56 -25.26 26.56
N ALA A 50 27.82 -24.15 26.71
CA ALA A 50 27.04 -23.49 25.67
C ALA A 50 27.83 -22.55 24.73
N ALA A 51 27.22 -22.27 23.57
CA ALA A 51 27.48 -21.07 22.77
C ALA A 51 26.15 -20.52 22.22
N SER A 52 25.90 -19.21 22.40
CA SER A 52 24.68 -18.55 21.91
C SER A 52 24.74 -18.33 20.40
N GLY A 53 23.69 -18.76 19.69
CA GLY A 53 23.59 -18.66 18.22
C GLY A 53 22.21 -18.21 17.77
N ALA A 54 21.75 -17.03 18.20
CA ALA A 54 20.58 -16.41 17.59
C ALA A 54 20.92 -16.04 16.14
N PRO A 55 20.08 -16.39 15.14
CA PRO A 55 20.32 -15.97 13.77
C PRO A 55 20.06 -14.46 13.67
N THR A 56 21.14 -13.68 13.79
CA THR A 56 21.15 -12.29 13.33
C THR A 56 20.92 -12.31 11.83
N GLY A 57 19.66 -12.13 11.42
CA GLY A 57 19.24 -11.98 10.03
C GLY A 57 19.75 -10.67 9.46
N SER A 58 21.06 -10.57 9.27
CA SER A 58 21.71 -9.52 8.50
C SER A 58 21.15 -9.58 7.09
N ALA A 59 20.18 -8.70 6.80
CA ALA A 59 19.50 -8.67 5.52
C ALA A 59 20.54 -8.49 4.41
N THR A 60 20.80 -9.58 3.69
CA THR A 60 21.75 -9.57 2.58
C THR A 60 21.24 -8.57 1.54
N PRO A 61 22.04 -7.60 1.09
CA PRO A 61 21.59 -6.67 0.06
C PRO A 61 21.10 -7.48 -1.16
N LYS A 62 19.83 -7.32 -1.53
CA LYS A 62 19.27 -8.00 -2.70
C LYS A 62 19.97 -7.46 -3.95
N THR A 63 20.99 -8.17 -4.42
CA THR A 63 21.79 -7.79 -5.59
C THR A 63 21.07 -8.06 -6.92
N GLY A 64 19.79 -8.43 -6.88
CA GLY A 64 18.91 -8.59 -8.02
C GLY A 64 17.65 -7.74 -7.86
N GLY A 65 17.06 -7.37 -8.99
CA GLY A 65 15.95 -6.42 -9.09
C GLY A 65 16.36 -5.15 -9.85
N SER A 66 15.37 -4.45 -10.39
CA SER A 66 15.51 -3.22 -11.16
C SER A 66 16.06 -2.05 -10.33
N ARG A 67 16.21 -0.85 -10.94
CA ARG A 67 16.46 0.37 -10.15
C ARG A 67 15.24 0.76 -9.30
N PRO A 68 14.00 0.86 -9.84
CA PRO A 68 12.82 1.12 -9.02
C PRO A 68 12.58 0.11 -7.89
N GLU A 69 12.85 -1.19 -8.10
CA GLU A 69 12.64 -2.23 -7.09
C GLU A 69 13.58 -2.08 -5.88
N ARG A 70 14.86 -1.76 -6.13
CA ARG A 70 15.85 -1.46 -5.08
C ARG A 70 15.62 -0.08 -4.43
N SER A 71 15.07 0.86 -5.19
CA SER A 71 14.69 2.20 -4.71
C SER A 71 13.48 2.18 -3.77
N ALA A 72 12.48 1.35 -4.05
CA ALA A 72 11.21 1.37 -3.33
C ALA A 72 11.38 1.02 -1.84
N LEU A 73 10.60 1.65 -0.98
CA LEU A 73 10.56 1.33 0.46
C LEU A 73 10.20 -0.15 0.70
N GLU A 74 10.85 -0.80 1.67
CA GLU A 74 10.59 -2.15 2.14
C GLU A 74 10.27 -2.14 3.66
N GLN A 75 9.68 -3.23 4.17
CA GLN A 75 9.37 -3.33 5.60
C GLN A 75 10.64 -3.26 6.45
N GLY A 76 10.70 -2.24 7.32
CA GLY A 76 11.86 -1.94 8.16
C GLY A 76 12.62 -0.67 7.78
N ASP A 77 12.41 -0.09 6.58
CA ASP A 77 13.08 1.15 6.17
C ASP A 77 12.69 2.38 7.01
N LEU A 78 11.49 2.36 7.62
CA LEU A 78 10.91 3.51 8.32
C LEU A 78 10.16 3.08 9.60
N ALA A 79 10.62 3.57 10.75
CA ALA A 79 10.04 3.25 12.05
C ALA A 79 8.65 3.89 12.25
N GLY A 80 7.72 3.12 12.84
CA GLY A 80 6.33 3.57 13.06
C GLY A 80 5.43 3.45 11.82
N TYR A 81 5.83 2.66 10.82
CA TYR A 81 5.04 2.37 9.62
C TYR A 81 5.06 0.88 9.27
N GLN A 82 3.94 0.42 8.73
CA GLN A 82 3.85 -0.87 8.03
C GLN A 82 3.96 -0.61 6.53
N ILE A 83 4.88 -1.31 5.86
CA ILE A 83 5.15 -1.17 4.42
C ILE A 83 4.84 -2.51 3.74
N SER A 84 4.02 -2.47 2.70
CA SER A 84 3.60 -3.65 1.92
C SER A 84 3.93 -3.48 0.43
N ALA A 85 4.03 -4.59 -0.29
CA ALA A 85 4.04 -4.60 -1.75
C ALA A 85 2.67 -4.23 -2.37
N GLN A 86 1.61 -4.21 -1.56
CA GLN A 86 0.24 -3.88 -1.96
C GLN A 86 0.03 -2.35 -1.90
N GLY A 87 0.60 -1.63 -2.88
CA GLY A 87 0.34 -0.19 -3.06
C GLY A 87 -1.01 0.14 -3.71
N LYS A 88 -1.64 -0.87 -4.35
CA LYS A 88 -3.00 -0.82 -4.90
C LYS A 88 -4.04 -0.98 -3.80
N ASN A 89 -5.08 -0.15 -3.80
CA ASN A 89 -6.34 -0.45 -3.10
C ASN A 89 -7.01 -1.63 -3.83
N PRO A 90 -7.24 -2.80 -3.19
CA PRO A 90 -7.81 -3.97 -3.87
C PRO A 90 -9.22 -3.75 -4.41
N ASN A 91 -9.92 -2.69 -3.98
CA ASN A 91 -11.25 -2.30 -4.47
C ASN A 91 -11.21 -1.22 -5.57
N ALA A 92 -10.02 -0.78 -6.00
CA ALA A 92 -9.89 0.14 -7.13
C ALA A 92 -10.02 -0.63 -8.46
N PRO A 93 -10.80 -0.14 -9.43
CA PRO A 93 -10.90 -0.74 -10.76
C PRO A 93 -9.57 -0.75 -11.50
N ASP A 94 -9.49 -1.52 -12.57
CA ASP A 94 -8.30 -1.64 -13.42
C ASP A 94 -8.36 -0.70 -14.64
N GLY A 95 -7.21 -0.53 -15.30
CA GLY A 95 -7.09 0.34 -16.48
C GLY A 95 -6.89 1.82 -16.17
N GLN A 96 -6.88 2.64 -17.22
CA GLN A 96 -6.50 4.06 -17.16
C GLN A 96 -7.74 4.96 -17.07
N PRO A 97 -7.87 5.82 -16.03
CA PRO A 97 -9.01 6.71 -15.89
C PRO A 97 -9.03 7.79 -16.98
N GLN A 98 -10.19 8.06 -17.57
CA GLN A 98 -10.38 9.04 -18.64
C GLN A 98 -11.03 10.31 -18.07
N ALA A 99 -10.33 11.45 -18.13
CA ALA A 99 -10.83 12.73 -17.63
C ALA A 99 -11.84 13.39 -18.58
N ASP A 100 -12.85 14.08 -18.02
CA ASP A 100 -13.81 14.92 -18.78
C ASP A 100 -13.11 16.09 -19.50
N LYS A 101 -11.95 16.51 -18.98
CA LYS A 101 -11.13 17.61 -19.49
C LYS A 101 -9.73 17.08 -19.81
N LYS A 102 -9.35 17.11 -21.10
CA LYS A 102 -8.03 16.64 -21.58
C LYS A 102 -6.83 17.26 -20.83
N VAL A 103 -6.94 18.53 -20.41
CA VAL A 103 -5.90 19.21 -19.61
C VAL A 103 -5.74 18.64 -18.20
N CYS A 104 -6.77 17.99 -17.66
CA CYS A 104 -6.77 17.34 -16.35
C CYS A 104 -6.41 15.85 -16.41
N GLN A 105 -6.22 15.28 -17.61
CA GLN A 105 -5.85 13.88 -17.79
C GLN A 105 -4.62 13.46 -16.96
N PRO A 106 -3.51 14.25 -16.88
CA PRO A 106 -2.38 13.89 -16.03
C PRO A 106 -2.72 13.78 -14.53
N LEU A 107 -3.76 14.49 -14.06
CA LEU A 107 -4.24 14.40 -12.68
C LEU A 107 -5.20 13.23 -12.45
N ALA A 108 -5.78 12.66 -13.50
CA ALA A 108 -6.48 11.39 -13.45
C ALA A 108 -5.46 10.23 -13.44
N ASP A 109 -4.49 10.25 -14.36
CA ASP A 109 -3.46 9.21 -14.53
C ASP A 109 -2.68 8.95 -13.22
N ILE A 110 -2.17 10.03 -12.61
CA ILE A 110 -1.33 10.01 -11.41
C ILE A 110 -2.03 9.45 -10.15
N MET A 111 -3.35 9.25 -10.18
CA MET A 111 -4.08 8.63 -9.07
C MET A 111 -3.89 7.10 -9.05
N GLY A 112 -3.75 6.47 -10.23
CA GLY A 112 -3.71 5.01 -10.38
C GLY A 112 -2.36 4.37 -10.06
N ASP A 113 -2.34 3.03 -10.13
CA ASP A 113 -1.13 2.21 -9.95
C ASP A 113 -0.17 2.26 -11.16
N LYS A 114 -0.63 2.84 -12.28
CA LYS A 114 0.14 3.20 -13.48
C LYS A 114 0.09 4.73 -13.65
N PRO A 115 0.95 5.48 -12.92
CA PRO A 115 0.82 6.93 -12.75
C PRO A 115 1.03 7.76 -14.03
N ASP A 116 1.70 7.21 -15.03
CA ASP A 116 1.88 7.82 -16.36
C ASP A 116 2.12 6.67 -17.37
N PRO A 117 1.40 6.60 -18.51
CA PRO A 117 1.65 5.59 -19.54
C PRO A 117 3.04 5.66 -20.19
N ALA A 118 3.82 6.74 -19.96
CA ALA A 118 5.22 6.83 -20.37
C ALA A 118 6.22 6.13 -19.42
N ALA A 119 5.78 5.62 -18.27
CA ALA A 119 6.63 4.86 -17.35
C ALA A 119 7.06 3.53 -17.98
N ARG A 120 8.36 3.26 -18.01
CA ARG A 120 8.96 1.98 -18.45
C ARG A 120 8.68 0.86 -17.45
N GLU A 121 8.67 1.24 -16.17
CA GLU A 121 8.48 0.34 -15.03
C GLU A 121 7.93 1.17 -13.85
N THR A 122 7.03 0.58 -13.05
CA THR A 122 6.48 1.19 -11.84
C THR A 122 6.44 0.17 -10.71
N VAL A 123 7.01 0.54 -9.55
CA VAL A 123 7.03 -0.27 -8.33
C VAL A 123 6.21 0.43 -7.26
N ASN A 124 5.08 -0.17 -6.91
CA ASN A 124 4.13 0.36 -5.93
C ASN A 124 4.39 -0.20 -4.51
N ARG A 125 4.05 0.60 -3.50
CA ARG A 125 4.11 0.25 -2.07
C ARG A 125 2.92 0.86 -1.31
N GLY A 126 2.36 0.10 -0.37
CA GLY A 126 1.36 0.59 0.58
C GLY A 126 2.05 0.91 1.90
N ILE A 127 1.83 2.11 2.45
CA ILE A 127 2.50 2.57 3.67
C ILE A 127 1.44 3.00 4.69
N GLY A 128 1.18 2.17 5.69
CA GLY A 128 0.25 2.45 6.78
C GLY A 128 0.95 3.08 7.99
N SER A 129 0.44 4.20 8.48
CA SER A 129 0.97 4.86 9.68
C SER A 129 0.52 4.14 10.95
N GLN A 130 1.48 3.70 11.78
CA GLN A 130 1.19 3.22 13.14
C GLN A 130 1.03 4.38 14.13
N LYS A 131 1.47 5.60 13.73
CA LYS A 131 1.44 6.83 14.54
C LYS A 131 0.16 7.64 14.38
N GLN A 132 -0.53 7.50 13.25
CA GLN A 132 -1.79 8.20 12.94
C GLN A 132 -2.80 7.21 12.35
N VAL A 133 -3.79 6.83 13.15
CA VAL A 133 -4.85 5.90 12.76
C VAL A 133 -5.58 6.41 11.52
N GLY A 134 -5.71 5.56 10.50
CA GLY A 134 -6.41 5.88 9.24
C GLY A 134 -5.52 6.52 8.16
N LEU A 135 -4.33 7.05 8.49
CA LEU A 135 -3.42 7.57 7.47
C LEU A 135 -2.73 6.44 6.71
N ALA A 136 -2.99 6.38 5.40
CA ALA A 136 -2.28 5.55 4.45
C ALA A 136 -1.61 6.42 3.38
N VAL A 137 -0.45 5.99 2.88
CA VAL A 137 0.23 6.58 1.73
C VAL A 137 0.44 5.47 0.69
N SER A 138 -0.09 5.68 -0.52
CA SER A 138 0.32 4.90 -1.69
C SER A 138 1.58 5.55 -2.26
N ALA A 139 2.68 4.79 -2.32
CA ALA A 139 3.96 5.24 -2.86
C ALA A 139 4.27 4.48 -4.15
N SER A 140 4.90 5.15 -5.11
CA SER A 140 5.31 4.53 -6.36
C SER A 140 6.61 5.13 -6.88
N VAL A 141 7.62 4.29 -7.12
CA VAL A 141 8.85 4.66 -7.83
C VAL A 141 8.72 4.18 -9.27
N SER A 142 8.97 5.05 -10.26
CA SER A 142 8.86 4.70 -11.69
C SER A 142 10.04 5.20 -12.49
N SER A 143 10.47 4.43 -13.50
CA SER A 143 11.58 4.76 -14.41
C SER A 143 11.07 5.20 -15.79
N TYR A 144 11.79 6.14 -16.42
CA TYR A 144 11.40 6.78 -17.69
C TYR A 144 12.60 6.95 -18.62
N ALA A 145 12.43 7.61 -19.77
CA ALA A 145 13.49 8.47 -20.28
C ALA A 145 13.48 9.80 -19.49
N GLU A 146 14.65 10.44 -19.33
CA GLU A 146 14.77 11.70 -18.60
C GLU A 146 13.87 12.83 -19.18
N SER A 147 13.70 12.84 -20.51
CA SER A 147 12.75 13.71 -21.23
C SER A 147 11.32 13.55 -20.72
N ASP A 148 10.90 12.31 -20.49
CA ASP A 148 9.50 11.96 -20.24
C ASP A 148 9.17 12.20 -18.76
N ALA A 149 10.13 11.95 -17.87
CA ALA A 149 10.08 12.34 -16.46
C ALA A 149 9.96 13.88 -16.31
N LYS A 150 10.78 14.65 -17.04
CA LYS A 150 10.67 16.12 -17.09
C LYS A 150 9.31 16.56 -17.66
N ALA A 151 8.85 15.94 -18.74
CA ALA A 151 7.55 16.21 -19.34
C ALA A 151 6.38 15.82 -18.43
N LEU A 152 6.51 14.81 -17.55
CA LEU A 152 5.50 14.47 -16.55
C LEU A 152 5.34 15.57 -15.51
N ILE A 153 6.45 16.02 -14.90
CA ILE A 153 6.41 17.12 -13.92
C ILE A 153 5.84 18.40 -14.55
N ALA A 154 6.21 18.74 -15.79
CA ALA A 154 5.66 19.88 -16.52
C ALA A 154 4.15 19.74 -16.79
N ARG A 155 3.69 18.57 -17.28
CA ARG A 155 2.26 18.25 -17.47
C ARG A 155 1.46 18.40 -16.18
N LEU A 156 1.98 17.87 -15.07
CA LEU A 156 1.33 17.94 -13.75
C LEU A 156 1.24 19.39 -13.23
N LYS A 157 2.34 20.16 -13.30
CA LYS A 157 2.35 21.59 -12.91
C LYS A 157 1.30 22.39 -13.71
N ALA A 158 1.23 22.19 -15.02
CA ALA A 158 0.23 22.85 -15.87
C ALA A 158 -1.22 22.40 -15.55
N ALA A 159 -1.44 21.11 -15.31
CA ALA A 159 -2.76 20.58 -14.98
C ALA A 159 -3.25 21.05 -13.60
N VAL A 160 -2.39 21.10 -12.57
CA VAL A 160 -2.75 21.66 -11.25
C VAL A 160 -3.22 23.12 -11.38
N ALA A 161 -2.54 23.92 -12.20
CA ALA A 161 -2.94 25.31 -12.45
C ALA A 161 -4.27 25.42 -13.23
N ALA A 162 -4.51 24.57 -14.23
CA ALA A 162 -5.69 24.63 -15.09
C ALA A 162 -6.96 24.01 -14.45
N CYS A 163 -6.80 23.02 -13.56
CA CYS A 163 -7.89 22.17 -13.09
C CYS A 163 -8.42 22.55 -11.70
N GLY A 164 -8.13 23.76 -11.20
CA GLY A 164 -8.47 24.19 -9.84
C GLY A 164 -9.97 24.11 -9.48
N ALA A 165 -10.86 24.37 -10.45
CA ALA A 165 -12.31 24.22 -10.31
C ALA A 165 -12.79 22.75 -10.25
N GLY A 166 -11.87 21.79 -10.41
CA GLY A 166 -12.14 20.37 -10.43
C GLY A 166 -12.45 19.79 -11.82
N PHE A 167 -12.48 18.47 -11.87
CA PHE A 167 -12.72 17.64 -13.06
C PHE A 167 -13.36 16.31 -12.66
N SER A 168 -13.88 15.56 -13.63
CA SER A 168 -14.37 14.19 -13.44
C SER A 168 -13.51 13.22 -14.21
N ALA A 169 -13.38 11.98 -13.73
CA ALA A 169 -12.71 10.93 -14.48
C ALA A 169 -13.47 9.61 -14.38
N THR A 170 -13.47 8.82 -15.45
CA THR A 170 -14.19 7.55 -15.53
C THR A 170 -13.24 6.40 -15.86
N VAL A 171 -13.34 5.33 -15.09
CA VAL A 171 -12.58 4.08 -15.24
C VAL A 171 -13.56 2.92 -15.09
N GLU A 172 -13.54 1.94 -16.00
CA GLU A 172 -14.45 0.78 -16.02
C GLU A 172 -15.96 1.12 -15.78
N LYS A 173 -16.43 2.24 -16.37
CA LYS A 173 -17.77 2.83 -16.20
C LYS A 173 -18.09 3.41 -14.81
N GLN A 174 -17.15 3.36 -13.86
CA GLN A 174 -17.23 4.07 -12.58
C GLN A 174 -16.68 5.49 -12.74
N THR A 175 -17.53 6.50 -12.56
CA THR A 175 -17.13 7.92 -12.60
C THR A 175 -16.84 8.45 -11.21
N GLY A 176 -15.63 9.00 -11.03
CA GLY A 176 -15.22 9.80 -9.89
C GLY A 176 -15.20 11.30 -10.21
N SER A 177 -15.09 12.11 -9.16
CA SER A 177 -14.98 13.57 -9.23
C SER A 177 -13.85 14.05 -8.34
N TYR A 178 -13.04 14.97 -8.86
CA TYR A 178 -11.90 15.59 -8.19
C TYR A 178 -12.19 17.07 -8.06
N ARG A 179 -12.38 17.55 -6.83
CA ARG A 179 -12.66 18.95 -6.51
C ARG A 179 -11.49 19.59 -5.79
N ASP A 180 -11.51 20.91 -5.66
CA ASP A 180 -10.55 21.67 -4.85
C ASP A 180 -9.07 21.38 -5.18
N VAL A 181 -8.74 21.21 -6.47
CA VAL A 181 -7.36 20.97 -6.91
C VAL A 181 -6.53 22.22 -6.59
N LYS A 182 -5.68 22.14 -5.57
CA LYS A 182 -4.96 23.30 -5.03
C LYS A 182 -3.51 22.93 -4.80
N ALA A 183 -2.61 23.63 -5.47
CA ALA A 183 -1.17 23.52 -5.25
C ALA A 183 -0.84 23.64 -3.76
N ALA A 184 0.13 22.86 -3.30
CA ALA A 184 0.54 22.79 -1.91
C ALA A 184 2.07 22.83 -1.83
N GLU A 185 2.60 23.67 -0.93
CA GLU A 185 4.03 23.73 -0.67
C GLU A 185 4.50 22.46 0.03
N PHE A 186 5.53 21.81 -0.52
CA PHE A 186 6.15 20.62 0.06
C PHE A 186 7.65 20.63 -0.22
N ARG A 187 8.47 20.43 0.81
CA ARG A 187 9.94 20.42 0.68
C ARG A 187 10.42 19.05 0.23
N THR A 188 11.35 19.04 -0.73
CA THR A 188 11.90 17.83 -1.37
C THR A 188 13.39 18.00 -1.64
N THR A 189 14.16 16.91 -1.64
CA THR A 189 15.60 16.91 -1.94
C THR A 189 15.95 16.61 -3.40
N GLY A 190 14.97 16.27 -4.24
CA GLY A 190 15.20 15.94 -5.66
C GLY A 190 15.02 17.11 -6.61
N ASP A 191 15.55 16.96 -7.84
CA ASP A 191 15.68 17.98 -8.90
C ASP A 191 14.46 18.89 -9.06
N GLU A 192 13.27 18.30 -9.10
CA GLU A 192 12.01 19.00 -9.29
C GLU A 192 10.87 18.29 -8.57
N SER A 193 9.91 19.06 -8.07
CA SER A 193 8.67 18.52 -7.54
C SER A 193 7.43 19.31 -7.97
N VAL A 194 6.27 18.69 -7.71
CA VAL A 194 4.94 19.30 -7.77
C VAL A 194 4.06 18.61 -6.72
N SER A 195 3.35 19.42 -5.94
CA SER A 195 2.50 18.94 -4.85
C SER A 195 1.16 19.68 -4.86
N TRP A 196 0.08 18.97 -4.56
CA TRP A 196 -1.27 19.53 -4.50
C TRP A 196 -2.19 18.69 -3.62
N THR A 197 -3.24 19.34 -3.13
CA THR A 197 -4.38 18.67 -2.50
C THR A 197 -5.58 18.63 -3.45
N THR A 198 -6.44 17.63 -3.28
CA THR A 198 -7.74 17.55 -3.96
C THR A 198 -8.74 16.76 -3.10
N THR A 199 -10.03 17.03 -3.28
CA THR A 199 -11.12 16.21 -2.72
C THR A 199 -11.58 15.22 -3.78
N ALA A 200 -11.17 13.95 -3.66
CA ALA A 200 -11.61 12.87 -4.54
C ALA A 200 -12.90 12.23 -4.00
N ALA A 201 -13.91 12.05 -4.85
CA ALA A 201 -15.20 11.47 -4.45
C ALA A 201 -15.84 10.61 -5.55
N GLY A 202 -16.41 9.47 -5.16
CA GLY A 202 -17.09 8.51 -6.01
C GLY A 202 -17.83 7.45 -5.19
N GLN A 203 -18.87 6.84 -5.75
CA GLN A 203 -19.67 5.77 -5.12
C GLN A 203 -20.17 6.10 -3.68
N GLY A 204 -20.49 7.36 -3.39
CA GLY A 204 -20.95 7.81 -2.07
C GLY A 204 -19.84 8.07 -1.05
N VAL A 205 -18.58 7.79 -1.38
CA VAL A 205 -17.40 8.09 -0.54
C VAL A 205 -16.71 9.37 -1.03
N SER A 206 -16.12 10.12 -0.11
CA SER A 206 -15.32 11.31 -0.40
C SER A 206 -14.13 11.38 0.55
N ALA A 207 -12.93 11.64 0.04
CA ALA A 207 -11.70 11.76 0.82
C ALA A 207 -10.87 12.97 0.36
N GLN A 208 -10.18 13.63 1.28
CA GLN A 208 -9.07 14.51 0.91
C GLN A 208 -7.85 13.66 0.57
N VAL A 209 -7.19 14.02 -0.52
CA VAL A 209 -5.93 13.44 -0.98
C VAL A 209 -4.87 14.54 -1.06
N HIS A 210 -3.66 14.24 -0.63
CA HIS A 210 -2.47 15.06 -0.88
C HIS A 210 -1.50 14.24 -1.72
N LEU A 211 -1.14 14.75 -2.90
CA LEU A 211 -0.11 14.19 -3.75
C LEU A 211 1.17 15.03 -3.66
N VAL A 212 2.30 14.33 -3.61
CA VAL A 212 3.65 14.87 -3.83
C VAL A 212 4.28 14.02 -4.93
N VAL A 213 4.71 14.66 -6.00
CA VAL A 213 5.42 14.02 -7.12
C VAL A 213 6.77 14.68 -7.28
N VAL A 214 7.84 13.89 -7.33
CA VAL A 214 9.24 14.36 -7.31
C VAL A 214 10.03 13.61 -8.38
N ARG A 215 10.83 14.33 -9.16
CA ARG A 215 11.77 13.76 -10.14
C ARG A 215 13.19 13.81 -9.58
N GLU A 216 13.92 12.74 -9.80
CA GLU A 216 15.36 12.58 -9.56
C GLU A 216 15.95 11.95 -10.83
N GLY A 217 16.65 12.74 -11.66
CA GLY A 217 17.14 12.27 -12.95
C GLY A 217 16.03 11.70 -13.85
N ASP A 218 16.16 10.42 -14.20
CA ASP A 218 15.22 9.62 -15.03
C ASP A 218 14.08 8.94 -14.24
N THR A 219 14.05 9.12 -12.92
CA THR A 219 13.18 8.42 -11.99
C THR A 219 12.18 9.39 -11.36
N VAL A 220 10.92 8.96 -11.22
CA VAL A 220 9.87 9.76 -10.55
C VAL A 220 9.30 8.99 -9.37
N VAL A 221 9.26 9.66 -8.21
CA VAL A 221 8.57 9.24 -7.01
C VAL A 221 7.22 9.94 -6.95
N ARG A 222 6.14 9.18 -6.79
CA ARG A 222 4.81 9.68 -6.40
C ARG A 222 4.50 9.19 -4.99
N LEU A 223 3.95 10.07 -4.16
CA LEU A 223 3.44 9.80 -2.83
C LEU A 223 2.03 10.37 -2.72
N MET A 224 1.06 9.53 -2.43
CA MET A 224 -0.36 9.88 -2.37
C MET A 224 -0.91 9.54 -1.00
N ALA A 225 -1.04 10.54 -0.13
CA ALA A 225 -1.61 10.40 1.20
C ALA A 225 -3.13 10.52 1.18
N LEU A 226 -3.80 9.59 1.87
CA LEU A 226 -5.25 9.53 2.04
C LEU A 226 -5.58 9.08 3.48
N ASN A 227 -6.69 9.58 4.02
CA ASN A 227 -7.18 9.21 5.34
C ASN A 227 -8.42 8.34 5.20
N MET A 228 -8.34 7.10 5.70
CA MET A 228 -9.42 6.11 5.64
C MET A 228 -10.27 6.08 6.92
N ALA A 229 -9.87 6.77 7.99
CA ALA A 229 -10.75 7.04 9.11
C ALA A 229 -11.75 8.13 8.69
N ALA A 230 -13.04 7.96 9.02
CA ALA A 230 -14.13 8.89 8.70
C ALA A 230 -14.08 10.19 9.54
N THR A 231 -12.93 10.86 9.52
CA THR A 231 -12.60 12.06 10.28
C THR A 231 -12.18 13.16 9.31
N GLN A 232 -12.48 14.41 9.63
CA GLN A 232 -12.07 15.57 8.81
C GLN A 232 -10.58 15.93 8.95
N GLN A 233 -9.74 15.02 9.47
CA GLN A 233 -8.29 15.24 9.57
C GLN A 233 -7.66 15.21 8.18
N LYS A 234 -6.90 16.25 7.85
CA LYS A 234 -6.19 16.38 6.57
C LYS A 234 -5.24 15.20 6.36
N ALA A 235 -5.41 14.51 5.24
CA ALA A 235 -4.42 13.55 4.78
C ALA A 235 -3.25 14.32 4.16
N LEU A 236 -2.06 14.23 4.76
CA LEU A 236 -0.84 14.82 4.23
C LEU A 236 0.25 13.75 4.12
N VAL A 237 1.07 13.82 3.08
CA VAL A 237 2.29 13.00 2.98
C VAL A 237 3.22 13.40 4.13
N PRO A 238 3.63 12.46 5.02
CA PRO A 238 4.60 12.76 6.07
C PRO A 238 5.97 13.07 5.44
N GLN A 239 6.67 14.09 5.93
CA GLN A 239 8.01 14.44 5.40
C GLN A 239 8.97 13.26 5.54
N GLU A 240 8.94 12.52 6.66
CA GLU A 240 9.80 11.36 6.87
C GLU A 240 9.56 10.19 5.90
N VAL A 241 8.36 10.09 5.30
CA VAL A 241 8.07 9.12 4.23
C VAL A 241 8.69 9.58 2.92
N ALA A 242 8.61 10.88 2.62
CA ALA A 242 9.18 11.45 1.41
C ALA A 242 10.70 11.45 1.44
N ASP A 243 11.30 11.94 2.53
CA ASP A 243 12.75 12.00 2.73
C ASP A 243 13.37 10.60 2.62
N LYS A 244 12.76 9.59 3.27
CA LYS A 244 13.25 8.20 3.20
C LYS A 244 13.11 7.59 1.80
N GLN A 245 12.04 7.90 1.07
CA GLN A 245 11.86 7.38 -0.30
C GLN A 245 12.83 8.07 -1.29
N LEU A 246 13.12 9.36 -1.13
CA LEU A 246 14.12 10.06 -1.95
C LEU A 246 15.54 9.59 -1.63
N GLU A 247 15.88 9.40 -0.34
CA GLU A 247 17.16 8.84 0.11
C GLU A 247 17.49 7.50 -0.61
N LYS A 248 16.51 6.60 -0.77
CA LYS A 248 16.71 5.32 -1.47
C LYS A 248 16.86 5.45 -2.98
N VAL A 249 16.16 6.39 -3.62
CA VAL A 249 16.33 6.66 -5.06
C VAL A 249 17.72 7.25 -5.31
N GLN A 250 18.12 8.27 -4.54
CA GLN A 250 19.43 8.92 -4.65
C GLN A 250 20.58 7.91 -4.42
N LYS A 251 20.44 6.99 -3.45
CA LYS A 251 21.39 5.89 -3.21
C LYS A 251 21.44 4.78 -4.28
N THR A 252 20.58 4.82 -5.29
CA THR A 252 20.55 3.82 -6.39
C THR A 252 20.63 4.45 -7.79
N ALA A 253 20.80 5.78 -7.86
CA ALA A 253 21.10 6.53 -9.07
C ALA A 253 22.62 6.62 -9.35
N GLY A 254 23.46 6.50 -8.31
CA GLY A 254 24.90 6.23 -8.40
C GLY A 254 25.23 4.74 -8.33
#